data_AF-K0SYH4-F1
#
_entry.id   AF-K0SYH4-F1
#
_cell.length_a   1.000
_cell.length_b   1.000
_cell.length_c   1.000
_cell.angle_alpha   90.00
_cell.angle_beta   90.00
_cell.angle_gamma   90.00
#
_symmetry.space_group_name_H-M   'P 1'
#
loop_
_entity.id
_entity.type
_entity.pdbx_description
1 polymer ?
#
loop_
_entity_poly.entity_id
_entity_poly.type
_entity_poly.pdbx_seq_one_letter_code
_entity_poly.pdbx_strand_id
1 'polypeptide(L)'
;MASNRALLSLNEDQVAEESRRATEEGKSSFTPDVIRRIGQGLYSDKPTLRTKGVTWSTAEYAHPGLEWMYLRMKSLQRFTEIYSLLERCKSRGVFNHILERGNSSLRIASVGGGPGYELLATKLFFQEHAPGVELDLISTDVCAAWKPYVELLGFRFEQYDLMDRERSLMDAIGHRTGEVDFCIVSCVMIYVTNSHTLENFSRLIHNDKVKAILLSERGEKMKAANMFEELGGAVTRLIDQSYGK
;
A
#
# COMPACT_ATOMS: atom_id res chain seq x y z
N MET A 1 -6.13 -26.19 21.01
CA MET A 1 -6.95 -25.00 20.66
C MET A 1 -6.51 -23.74 21.40
N ALA A 2 -6.28 -23.75 22.72
CA ALA A 2 -5.75 -22.58 23.44
C ALA A 2 -4.34 -22.14 22.96
N SER A 3 -3.46 -23.11 22.64
CA SER A 3 -2.11 -22.85 22.11
C SER A 3 -2.11 -22.09 20.78
N ASN A 4 -3.02 -22.40 19.83
CA ASN A 4 -3.06 -21.70 18.53
C ASN A 4 -3.52 -20.24 18.66
N ARG A 5 -4.31 -19.90 19.68
CA ARG A 5 -4.81 -18.54 19.90
C ARG A 5 -3.72 -17.61 20.44
N ALA A 6 -2.81 -18.16 21.27
CA ALA A 6 -1.63 -17.44 21.75
C ALA A 6 -0.63 -17.12 20.64
N LEU A 7 -0.62 -17.92 19.56
CA LEU A 7 0.26 -17.69 18.41
C LEU A 7 -0.20 -16.50 17.54
N LEU A 8 -1.48 -16.17 17.56
CA LEU A 8 -2.05 -15.06 16.76
C LEU A 8 -1.67 -13.67 17.28
N SER A 9 -1.14 -13.57 18.51
CA SER A 9 -0.78 -12.31 19.14
C SER A 9 0.71 -11.98 19.08
N LEU A 10 1.51 -12.79 18.38
CA LEU A 10 2.97 -12.65 18.37
C LEU A 10 3.45 -11.84 17.18
N ASN A 11 4.35 -10.90 17.45
CA ASN A 11 5.08 -10.14 16.45
C ASN A 11 6.38 -10.86 16.02
N GLU A 12 7.10 -10.30 15.04
CA GLU A 12 8.36 -10.88 14.52
C GLU A 12 9.40 -11.17 15.61
N ASP A 13 9.64 -10.23 16.52
CA ASP A 13 10.63 -10.40 17.60
C ASP A 13 10.24 -11.52 18.57
N GLN A 14 8.96 -11.60 18.93
CA GLN A 14 8.44 -12.66 19.79
C GLN A 14 8.50 -14.02 19.11
N VAL A 15 8.21 -14.07 17.81
CA VAL A 15 8.35 -15.29 17.01
C VAL A 15 9.82 -15.72 16.92
N ALA A 16 10.76 -14.80 16.73
CA ALA A 16 12.18 -15.08 16.68
C ALA A 16 12.73 -15.57 18.04
N GLU A 17 12.27 -14.97 19.15
CA GLU A 17 12.64 -15.36 20.51
C GLU A 17 12.11 -16.74 20.89
N GLU A 18 10.82 -16.98 20.64
CA GLU A 18 10.20 -18.28 20.89
C GLU A 18 10.78 -19.37 19.98
N SER A 19 11.19 -19.04 18.75
CA SER A 19 11.91 -19.97 17.86
C SER A 19 13.28 -20.35 18.41
N ARG A 20 14.03 -19.40 18.98
CA ARG A 20 15.32 -19.67 19.63
C ARG A 20 15.14 -20.56 20.85
N ARG A 21 14.24 -20.21 21.77
CA ARG A 21 13.93 -21.01 22.97
C ARG A 21 13.43 -22.42 22.64
N ALA A 22 12.57 -22.56 21.63
CA ALA A 22 12.06 -23.86 21.18
C ALA A 22 13.16 -24.79 20.64
N THR A 23 14.20 -24.21 20.00
CA THR A 23 15.36 -24.94 19.49
C THR A 23 16.26 -25.44 20.64
N GLU A 24 16.39 -24.64 21.69
CA GLU A 24 17.18 -24.98 22.89
C GLU A 24 16.44 -25.98 23.81
N GLU A 25 15.12 -25.89 23.93
CA GLU A 25 14.30 -26.69 24.87
C GLU A 25 13.64 -27.94 24.22
N GLY A 26 13.76 -28.13 22.90
CA GLY A 26 13.26 -29.33 22.20
C GLY A 26 11.74 -29.45 22.10
N LYS A 27 10.98 -28.36 22.28
CA LYS A 27 9.50 -28.31 22.19
C LYS A 27 9.06 -27.37 21.07
N SER A 28 8.36 -27.86 20.05
CA SER A 28 8.10 -27.08 18.81
C SER A 28 6.62 -26.73 18.62
N SER A 29 6.17 -25.60 19.18
CA SER A 29 4.96 -24.88 18.73
C SER A 29 5.27 -23.65 17.87
N PHE A 30 6.55 -23.37 17.59
CA PHE A 30 7.03 -22.12 16.96
C PHE A 30 7.98 -22.33 15.78
N THR A 31 8.02 -23.51 15.18
CA THR A 31 8.86 -23.72 13.99
C THR A 31 8.39 -22.85 12.82
N PRO A 32 9.28 -22.51 11.87
CA PRO A 32 8.91 -21.79 10.64
C PRO A 32 7.71 -22.40 9.92
N ASP A 33 7.56 -23.73 9.96
CA ASP A 33 6.42 -24.42 9.36
C ASP A 33 5.11 -24.16 10.10
N VAL A 34 5.11 -24.04 11.43
CA VAL A 34 3.92 -23.66 12.20
C VAL A 34 3.53 -22.21 11.90
N ILE A 35 4.50 -21.29 11.88
CA ILE A 35 4.26 -19.87 11.56
C ILE A 35 3.68 -19.73 10.15
N ARG A 36 4.22 -20.46 9.16
CA ARG A 36 3.70 -20.49 7.79
C ARG A 36 2.27 -21.05 7.74
N ARG A 37 1.97 -22.13 8.49
CA ARG A 37 0.60 -22.69 8.55
C ARG A 37 -0.39 -21.71 9.15
N ILE A 38 -0.01 -20.97 10.19
CA ILE A 38 -0.85 -19.90 10.76
C ILE A 38 -1.09 -18.81 9.72
N GLY A 39 -0.03 -18.37 9.04
CA GLY A 39 -0.12 -17.42 7.94
C GLY A 39 -1.07 -17.83 6.83
N GLN A 40 -0.99 -19.09 6.41
CA GLN A 40 -1.90 -19.68 5.43
C GLN A 40 -3.35 -19.68 5.91
N GLY A 41 -3.58 -20.02 7.19
CA GLY A 41 -4.90 -19.95 7.82
C GLY A 41 -5.45 -18.54 7.85
N LEU A 42 -4.68 -17.57 8.36
CA LEU A 42 -5.04 -16.15 8.38
C LEU A 42 -5.40 -15.64 6.98
N TYR A 43 -4.56 -15.94 5.98
CA TYR A 43 -4.77 -15.50 4.60
C TYR A 43 -6.03 -16.11 3.97
N SER A 44 -6.31 -17.38 4.27
CA SER A 44 -7.44 -18.11 3.67
C SER A 44 -8.76 -17.74 4.36
N ASP A 45 -8.77 -17.70 5.68
CA ASP A 45 -9.99 -17.56 6.48
C ASP A 45 -10.46 -16.11 6.56
N LYS A 46 -9.53 -15.14 6.47
CA LYS A 46 -9.80 -13.69 6.57
C LYS A 46 -10.74 -13.39 7.74
N PRO A 47 -10.38 -13.78 8.97
CA PRO A 47 -11.32 -13.78 10.10
C PRO A 47 -11.91 -12.39 10.39
N THR A 48 -11.13 -11.33 10.19
CA THR A 48 -11.61 -9.95 10.37
C THR A 48 -12.61 -9.50 9.31
N LEU A 49 -12.60 -10.08 8.09
CA LEU A 49 -13.52 -9.70 7.02
C LEU A 49 -14.98 -9.93 7.43
N ARG A 50 -15.26 -11.03 8.12
CA ARG A 50 -16.61 -11.40 8.55
C ARG A 50 -17.12 -10.57 9.72
N THR A 51 -16.22 -9.96 10.50
CA THR A 51 -16.56 -9.30 11.77
C THR A 51 -16.49 -7.78 11.69
N LYS A 52 -15.56 -7.23 10.91
CA LYS A 52 -15.30 -5.78 10.82
C LYS A 52 -15.33 -5.23 9.38
N GLY A 53 -15.54 -6.08 8.37
CA GLY A 53 -15.59 -5.65 6.97
C GLY A 53 -14.24 -5.25 6.36
N VAL A 54 -13.13 -5.45 7.06
CA VAL A 54 -11.77 -5.29 6.53
C VAL A 54 -11.10 -6.66 6.40
N THR A 55 -10.30 -6.88 5.35
CA THR A 55 -9.80 -8.24 5.04
C THR A 55 -8.96 -8.83 6.16
N TRP A 56 -8.05 -8.04 6.71
CA TRP A 56 -7.23 -8.35 7.90
C TRP A 56 -7.06 -7.10 8.76
N SER A 57 -6.94 -7.27 10.07
CA SER A 57 -6.61 -6.22 11.02
C SER A 57 -5.12 -5.89 11.02
N THR A 58 -4.72 -4.76 11.60
CA THR A 58 -3.31 -4.37 11.74
C THR A 58 -2.48 -5.42 12.51
N ALA A 59 -3.07 -6.04 13.54
CA ALA A 59 -2.40 -7.09 14.31
C ALA A 59 -2.20 -8.37 13.48
N GLU A 60 -3.18 -8.72 12.64
CA GLU A 60 -3.05 -9.85 11.71
C GLU A 60 -2.00 -9.56 10.64
N TYR A 61 -1.98 -8.34 10.09
CA TYR A 61 -0.95 -7.91 9.14
C TYR A 61 0.46 -7.95 9.73
N ALA A 62 0.62 -7.63 11.02
CA ALA A 62 1.90 -7.71 11.72
C ALA A 62 2.32 -9.14 12.13
N HIS A 63 1.52 -10.16 11.80
CA HIS A 63 1.88 -11.53 12.10
C HIS A 63 2.83 -12.09 11.01
N PRO A 64 4.03 -12.60 11.35
CA PRO A 64 5.07 -12.95 10.38
C PRO A 64 4.63 -14.00 9.34
N GLY A 65 3.78 -14.93 9.77
CA GLY A 65 3.18 -15.91 8.87
C GLY A 65 2.27 -15.27 7.81
N LEU A 66 1.48 -14.26 8.18
CA LEU A 66 0.61 -13.57 7.23
C LEU A 66 1.46 -12.68 6.31
N GLU A 67 2.46 -11.99 6.84
CA GLU A 67 3.42 -11.21 6.03
C GLU A 67 4.07 -12.08 4.96
N TRP A 68 4.58 -13.26 5.33
CA TRP A 68 5.12 -14.23 4.37
C TRP A 68 4.11 -14.61 3.27
N MET A 69 2.87 -14.93 3.65
CA MET A 69 1.81 -15.25 2.68
C MET A 69 1.45 -14.04 1.80
N TYR A 70 1.41 -12.84 2.38
CA TYR A 70 1.08 -11.60 1.68
C TYR A 70 2.17 -11.25 0.67
N LEU A 71 3.45 -11.32 1.08
CA LEU A 71 4.65 -11.25 0.22
C LEU A 71 4.57 -12.21 -0.95
N ARG A 72 4.22 -13.47 -0.69
CA ARG A 72 4.13 -14.49 -1.73
C ARG A 72 2.97 -14.27 -2.69
N MET A 73 1.79 -13.93 -2.19
CA MET A 73 0.55 -13.95 -2.98
C MET A 73 0.21 -12.61 -3.61
N LYS A 74 0.59 -11.50 -2.97
CA LYS A 74 0.20 -10.14 -3.40
C LYS A 74 1.29 -9.42 -4.17
N SER A 75 2.56 -9.78 -4.03
CA SER A 75 3.66 -9.14 -4.76
C SER A 75 3.41 -9.06 -6.27
N LEU A 76 3.23 -10.21 -6.94
CA LEU A 76 2.99 -10.25 -8.39
C LEU A 76 1.71 -9.51 -8.78
N GLN A 77 0.64 -9.69 -8.02
CA GLN A 77 -0.63 -9.02 -8.29
C GLN A 77 -0.46 -7.49 -8.23
N ARG A 78 0.10 -6.97 -7.14
CA ARG A 78 0.22 -5.52 -6.89
C ARG A 78 1.22 -4.87 -7.82
N PHE A 79 2.35 -5.52 -8.02
CA PHE A 79 3.37 -5.07 -8.95
C PHE A 79 2.79 -4.91 -10.36
N THR A 80 2.12 -5.94 -10.89
CA THR A 80 1.57 -5.91 -12.25
C THR A 80 0.43 -4.92 -12.41
N GLU A 81 -0.46 -4.81 -11.42
CA GLU A 81 -1.54 -3.81 -11.40
C GLU A 81 -1.00 -2.38 -11.50
N ILE A 82 0.03 -2.05 -10.71
CA ILE A 82 0.63 -0.72 -10.73
C ILE A 82 1.48 -0.49 -11.97
N TYR A 83 2.27 -1.47 -12.41
CA TYR A 83 3.07 -1.31 -13.63
C TYR A 83 2.18 -0.99 -14.82
N SER A 84 1.10 -1.75 -15.01
CA SER A 84 0.12 -1.48 -16.07
C SER A 84 -0.64 -0.17 -15.87
N LEU A 85 -0.87 0.28 -14.63
CA LEU A 85 -1.43 1.61 -14.37
C LEU A 85 -0.49 2.71 -14.88
N LEU A 86 0.80 2.62 -14.56
CA LEU A 86 1.82 3.58 -14.98
C LEU A 86 1.98 3.62 -16.51
N GLU A 87 1.96 2.46 -17.18
CA GLU A 87 1.98 2.39 -18.65
C GLU A 87 0.80 3.13 -19.27
N ARG A 88 -0.41 2.99 -18.70
CA ARG A 88 -1.59 3.72 -19.15
C ARG A 88 -1.53 5.21 -18.82
N CYS A 89 -0.98 5.58 -17.67
CA CYS A 89 -0.73 6.99 -17.33
C CYS A 89 0.22 7.63 -18.36
N LYS A 90 1.30 6.94 -18.73
CA LYS A 90 2.23 7.40 -19.78
C LYS A 90 1.54 7.53 -21.12
N SER A 91 0.74 6.54 -21.56
CA SER A 91 0.04 6.63 -22.85
C SER A 91 -0.98 7.76 -22.92
N ARG A 92 -1.48 8.23 -21.77
CA ARG A 92 -2.34 9.41 -21.63
C ARG A 92 -1.60 10.71 -21.37
N GLY A 93 -0.28 10.70 -21.36
CA GLY A 93 0.56 11.88 -21.19
C GLY A 93 0.64 12.43 -19.77
N VAL A 94 0.22 11.67 -18.75
CA VAL A 94 0.28 12.08 -17.33
C VAL A 94 1.71 12.48 -16.93
N PHE A 95 2.70 11.80 -17.50
CA PHE A 95 4.11 12.02 -17.19
C PHE A 95 4.85 12.91 -18.21
N ASN A 96 4.18 13.50 -19.21
CA ASN A 96 4.85 14.29 -20.26
C ASN A 96 5.75 15.37 -19.66
N HIS A 97 5.24 16.12 -18.68
CA HIS A 97 5.99 17.17 -18.00
C HIS A 97 7.22 16.68 -17.22
N ILE A 98 7.32 15.38 -16.90
CA ILE A 98 8.50 14.76 -16.25
C ILE A 98 9.46 14.27 -17.33
N LEU A 99 8.93 13.59 -18.34
CA LEU A 99 9.71 13.05 -19.46
C LEU A 99 10.37 14.16 -20.29
N GLU A 100 9.72 15.32 -20.41
CA GLU A 100 10.20 16.48 -21.16
C GLU A 100 11.23 17.33 -20.39
N ARG A 101 11.14 17.39 -19.05
CA ARG A 101 12.04 18.21 -18.23
C ARG A 101 13.47 17.68 -18.20
N GLY A 102 13.69 16.39 -18.44
CA GLY A 102 14.99 15.73 -18.21
C GLY A 102 15.39 15.81 -16.73
N ASN A 103 16.59 15.29 -16.39
CA ASN A 103 17.17 15.16 -15.04
C ASN A 103 16.46 15.99 -13.94
N SER A 104 15.48 15.38 -13.29
CA SER A 104 14.65 15.99 -12.26
C SER A 104 14.41 15.01 -11.12
N SER A 105 14.15 15.50 -9.92
CA SER A 105 13.66 14.67 -8.82
C SER A 105 12.14 14.51 -8.91
N LEU A 106 11.64 13.30 -8.69
CA LEU A 106 10.23 12.97 -8.63
C LEU A 106 9.90 12.34 -7.27
N ARG A 107 8.98 12.94 -6.53
CA ARG A 107 8.56 12.47 -5.22
C ARG A 107 7.20 11.79 -5.28
N ILE A 108 7.12 10.55 -4.82
CA ILE A 108 5.92 9.72 -4.90
C ILE A 108 5.65 9.08 -3.53
N ALA A 109 4.42 9.25 -3.06
CA ALA A 109 3.92 8.59 -1.85
C ALA A 109 2.94 7.46 -2.22
N SER A 110 3.15 6.24 -1.72
CA SER A 110 2.17 5.17 -1.79
C SER A 110 1.36 5.13 -0.51
N VAL A 111 0.06 5.40 -0.58
CA VAL A 111 -0.86 5.39 0.56
C VAL A 111 -1.47 4.01 0.73
N GLY A 112 -1.33 3.43 1.91
CA GLY A 112 -1.60 2.00 2.17
C GLY A 112 -0.69 1.10 1.33
N GLY A 113 0.58 1.49 1.21
CA GLY A 113 1.57 0.86 0.34
C GLY A 113 2.07 -0.49 0.84
N GLY A 114 1.71 -0.89 2.07
CA GLY A 114 2.16 -2.13 2.68
C GLY A 114 3.67 -2.33 2.54
N PRO A 115 4.14 -3.50 2.05
CA PRO A 115 5.56 -3.80 1.89
C PRO A 115 6.22 -3.11 0.67
N GLY A 116 5.52 -2.26 -0.08
CA GLY A 116 6.13 -1.39 -1.09
C GLY A 116 6.21 -1.94 -2.53
N TYR A 117 5.34 -2.88 -2.93
CA TYR A 117 5.35 -3.40 -4.30
C TYR A 117 5.01 -2.32 -5.34
N GLU A 118 4.08 -1.43 -4.98
CA GLU A 118 3.65 -0.28 -5.75
C GLU A 118 4.87 0.59 -6.11
N LEU A 119 5.71 0.88 -5.12
CA LEU A 119 6.92 1.67 -5.29
C LEU A 119 8.01 0.92 -6.05
N LEU A 120 8.10 -0.40 -5.89
CA LEU A 120 9.01 -1.21 -6.72
C LEU A 120 8.61 -1.17 -8.20
N ALA A 121 7.31 -1.30 -8.50
CA ALA A 121 6.80 -1.14 -9.86
C ALA A 121 7.10 0.26 -10.41
N THR A 122 6.87 1.31 -9.61
CA THR A 122 7.21 2.69 -9.95
C THR A 122 8.69 2.89 -10.22
N LYS A 123 9.57 2.36 -9.36
CA LYS A 123 11.02 2.44 -9.52
C LYS A 123 11.45 1.86 -10.86
N LEU A 124 11.04 0.62 -11.15
CA LEU A 124 11.42 -0.06 -12.39
C LEU A 124 10.85 0.63 -13.62
N PHE A 125 9.61 1.11 -13.55
CA PHE A 125 8.96 1.86 -14.63
C PHE A 125 9.73 3.14 -15.01
N PHE A 126 10.09 3.96 -14.01
CA PHE A 126 10.82 5.20 -14.28
C PHE A 126 12.29 4.94 -14.62
N GLN A 127 12.92 3.88 -14.11
CA GLN A 127 14.23 3.46 -14.58
C GLN A 127 14.23 3.09 -16.07
N GLU A 128 13.17 2.45 -16.56
CA GLU A 128 13.04 2.09 -17.98
C GLU A 128 12.72 3.31 -18.87
N HIS A 129 11.77 4.16 -18.44
CA HIS A 129 11.22 5.21 -19.31
C HIS A 129 11.78 6.61 -19.07
N ALA A 130 12.47 6.84 -17.95
CA ALA A 130 13.04 8.12 -17.57
C ALA A 130 14.29 7.94 -16.68
N PRO A 131 15.35 7.25 -17.14
CA PRO A 131 16.48 6.84 -16.30
C PRO A 131 17.25 8.00 -15.63
N GLY A 132 17.11 9.23 -16.14
CA GLY A 132 17.69 10.43 -15.54
C GLY A 132 16.88 11.04 -14.39
N VAL A 133 15.69 10.51 -14.10
CA VAL A 133 14.84 11.00 -13.00
C VAL A 133 15.28 10.36 -11.69
N GLU A 134 15.61 11.18 -10.70
CA GLU A 134 15.85 10.73 -9.34
C GLU A 134 14.50 10.51 -8.64
N LEU A 135 14.34 9.38 -7.94
CA LEU A 135 13.08 9.01 -7.30
C LEU A 135 13.19 9.11 -5.79
N ASP A 136 12.30 9.89 -5.18
CA ASP A 136 12.04 9.89 -3.74
C ASP A 136 10.74 9.13 -3.47
N LEU A 137 10.87 7.88 -3.03
CA LEU A 137 9.77 6.92 -2.93
C LEU A 137 9.45 6.63 -1.45
N ILE A 138 8.21 6.89 -1.08
CA ILE A 138 7.75 6.86 0.32
C ILE A 138 6.53 5.94 0.42
N SER A 139 6.64 4.86 1.19
CA SER A 139 5.50 3.98 1.50
C SER A 139 4.86 4.45 2.80
N THR A 140 3.55 4.57 2.82
CA THR A 140 2.80 4.85 4.04
C THR A 140 1.75 3.78 4.30
N ASP A 141 1.67 3.34 5.54
CA ASP A 141 0.70 2.32 5.96
C ASP A 141 0.36 2.46 7.45
N VAL A 142 -0.81 1.96 7.85
CA VAL A 142 -1.19 1.87 9.27
C VAL A 142 -0.41 0.79 10.02
N CYS A 143 0.05 -0.24 9.31
CA CYS A 143 0.81 -1.35 9.87
C CYS A 143 2.32 -1.07 9.77
N ALA A 144 2.93 -0.72 10.90
CA ALA A 144 4.36 -0.43 10.98
C ALA A 144 5.27 -1.66 10.71
N ALA A 145 4.72 -2.88 10.79
CA ALA A 145 5.47 -4.11 10.53
C ALA A 145 5.96 -4.22 9.07
N TRP A 146 5.39 -3.43 8.15
CA TRP A 146 5.89 -3.35 6.78
C TRP A 146 7.22 -2.60 6.61
N LYS A 147 7.61 -1.80 7.60
CA LYS A 147 8.80 -0.94 7.53
C LYS A 147 10.07 -1.67 7.09
N PRO A 148 10.46 -2.83 7.67
CA PRO A 148 11.69 -3.52 7.28
C PRO A 148 11.71 -3.91 5.80
N TYR A 149 10.57 -4.32 5.25
CA TYR A 149 10.45 -4.72 3.85
C TYR A 149 10.57 -3.53 2.90
N VAL A 150 9.98 -2.39 3.27
CA VAL A 150 10.05 -1.13 2.51
C VAL A 150 11.48 -0.59 2.51
N GLU A 151 12.14 -0.57 3.67
CA GLU A 151 13.52 -0.11 3.81
C GLU A 151 14.51 -1.03 3.07
N LEU A 152 14.27 -2.36 3.08
CA LEU A 152 15.08 -3.32 2.32
C LEU A 152 15.04 -3.06 0.80
N LEU A 153 13.93 -2.54 0.28
CA LEU A 153 13.80 -2.15 -1.14
C LEU A 153 14.44 -0.78 -1.44
N GLY A 154 14.93 -0.09 -0.41
CA GLY A 154 15.56 1.24 -0.49
C GLY A 154 14.56 2.38 -0.52
N PHE A 155 13.37 2.20 0.07
CA PHE A 155 12.32 3.23 0.17
C PHE A 155 12.19 3.74 1.60
N ARG A 156 11.61 4.94 1.77
CA ARG A 156 11.24 5.44 3.10
C ARG A 156 9.89 4.87 3.52
N PHE A 157 9.74 4.50 4.79
CA PHE A 157 8.44 4.13 5.37
C PHE A 157 7.98 5.16 6.39
N GLU A 158 6.71 5.55 6.33
CA GLU A 158 6.07 6.38 7.36
C GLU A 158 4.74 5.78 7.80
N GLN A 159 4.52 5.66 9.11
CA GLN A 159 3.23 5.19 9.61
C GLN A 159 2.18 6.30 9.44
N TYR A 160 1.10 5.99 8.74
CA TYR A 160 0.04 6.95 8.42
C TYR A 160 -1.31 6.23 8.28
N ASP A 161 -2.34 6.80 8.92
CA ASP A 161 -3.73 6.41 8.70
C ASP A 161 -4.42 7.44 7.81
N LEU A 162 -4.92 7.00 6.66
CA LEU A 162 -5.68 7.84 5.74
C LEU A 162 -6.99 8.38 6.35
N MET A 163 -7.47 7.73 7.42
CA MET A 163 -8.65 8.15 8.19
C MET A 163 -8.30 9.08 9.37
N ASP A 164 -7.02 9.41 9.57
CA ASP A 164 -6.59 10.38 10.57
C ASP A 164 -7.13 11.78 10.22
N ARG A 165 -7.79 12.42 11.19
CA ARG A 165 -8.40 13.75 11.04
C ARG A 165 -7.46 14.87 11.42
N GLU A 166 -6.42 14.58 12.19
CA GLU A 166 -5.49 15.54 12.77
C GLU A 166 -4.20 15.61 11.96
N ARG A 167 -3.69 14.46 11.50
CA ARG A 167 -2.44 14.37 10.74
C ARG A 167 -2.73 14.22 9.24
N SER A 168 -2.23 15.15 8.42
CA SER A 168 -2.29 14.99 6.97
C SER A 168 -1.20 14.05 6.44
N LEU A 169 -1.35 13.56 5.21
CA LEU A 169 -0.27 12.82 4.53
C LEU A 169 1.01 13.65 4.47
N MET A 170 0.91 14.94 4.16
CA MET A 170 2.06 15.85 4.02
C MET A 170 2.83 15.99 5.33
N ASP A 171 2.11 16.12 6.45
CA ASP A 171 2.71 16.10 7.80
C ASP A 171 3.33 14.75 8.10
N ALA A 172 2.70 13.66 7.64
CA ALA A 172 3.19 12.32 7.90
C ALA A 172 4.54 12.04 7.25
N ILE A 173 4.75 12.56 6.04
CA ILE A 173 5.98 12.36 5.26
C ILE A 173 6.98 13.53 5.40
N GLY A 174 6.64 14.56 6.17
CA GLY A 174 7.50 15.72 6.42
C GLY A 174 7.74 16.60 5.18
N HIS A 175 6.72 16.77 4.33
CA HIS A 175 6.81 17.56 3.10
C HIS A 175 5.86 18.76 3.09
N ARG A 176 6.23 19.78 2.31
CA ARG A 176 5.43 21.00 2.12
C ARG A 176 4.57 20.93 0.86
N THR A 177 3.58 21.81 0.79
CA THR A 177 2.74 22.03 -0.39
C THR A 177 3.58 22.13 -1.67
N GLY A 178 3.22 21.34 -2.69
CA GLY A 178 3.87 21.30 -3.99
C GLY A 178 5.14 20.45 -4.07
N GLU A 179 5.57 19.82 -2.96
CA GLU A 179 6.78 18.99 -2.94
C GLU A 179 6.54 17.52 -3.32
N VAL A 180 5.29 17.05 -3.33
CA VAL A 180 4.90 15.69 -3.73
C VAL A 180 4.25 15.73 -5.10
N ASP A 181 4.78 14.96 -6.04
CA ASP A 181 4.28 14.93 -7.41
C ASP A 181 3.05 14.04 -7.53
N PHE A 182 3.13 12.81 -7.02
CA PHE A 182 2.06 11.83 -7.14
C PHE A 182 1.81 11.07 -5.85
N CYS A 183 0.55 10.69 -5.65
CA CYS A 183 0.20 9.65 -4.71
C CYS A 183 -0.28 8.40 -5.45
N ILE A 184 0.11 7.21 -4.98
CA ILE A 184 -0.40 5.93 -5.48
C ILE A 184 -1.29 5.32 -4.41
N VAL A 185 -2.51 4.95 -4.79
CA VAL A 185 -3.49 4.31 -3.91
C VAL A 185 -3.89 2.98 -4.53
N SER A 186 -3.49 1.87 -3.92
CA SER A 186 -3.62 0.52 -4.49
C SER A 186 -4.52 -0.37 -3.64
N CYS A 187 -5.77 -0.57 -4.07
CA CYS A 187 -6.79 -1.37 -3.39
C CYS A 187 -6.97 -1.07 -1.89
N VAL A 188 -6.75 0.18 -1.52
CA VAL A 188 -7.08 0.73 -0.20
C VAL A 188 -8.55 1.15 -0.15
N MET A 189 -9.04 1.75 -1.25
CA MET A 189 -10.37 2.37 -1.30
C MET A 189 -11.52 1.40 -1.01
N ILE A 190 -11.35 0.10 -1.24
CA ILE A 190 -12.37 -0.90 -0.89
C ILE A 190 -12.74 -0.89 0.61
N TYR A 191 -11.84 -0.44 1.48
CA TYR A 191 -12.06 -0.37 2.93
C TYR A 191 -12.47 1.02 3.42
N VAL A 192 -12.09 2.07 2.69
CA VAL A 192 -12.18 3.47 3.18
C VAL A 192 -12.83 4.42 2.17
N THR A 193 -13.67 3.94 1.26
CA THR A 193 -14.46 4.83 0.38
C THR A 193 -15.60 5.50 1.14
N ASN A 194 -15.33 6.70 1.65
CA ASN A 194 -16.26 7.57 2.36
C ASN A 194 -15.91 9.05 2.13
N SER A 195 -16.80 9.96 2.53
CA SER A 195 -16.63 11.41 2.24
C SER A 195 -15.33 11.96 2.81
N HIS A 196 -14.95 11.53 4.01
CA HIS A 196 -13.73 12.00 4.66
C HIS A 196 -12.48 11.66 3.84
N THR A 197 -12.36 10.42 3.36
CA THR A 197 -11.22 10.02 2.52
C THR A 197 -11.15 10.82 1.22
N LEU A 198 -12.30 11.07 0.57
CA LEU A 198 -12.33 11.81 -0.68
C LEU A 198 -12.10 13.32 -0.47
N GLU A 199 -12.53 13.88 0.66
CA GLU A 199 -12.13 15.22 1.09
C GLU A 199 -10.62 15.30 1.32
N ASN A 200 -9.98 14.27 1.89
CA ASN A 200 -8.52 14.21 2.04
C ASN A 200 -7.83 14.22 0.67
N PHE A 201 -8.32 13.43 -0.29
CA PHE A 201 -7.79 13.44 -1.65
C PHE A 201 -8.03 14.78 -2.37
N SER A 202 -9.18 15.41 -2.15
CA SER A 202 -9.49 16.73 -2.69
C SER A 202 -8.51 17.77 -2.15
N ARG A 203 -8.23 17.75 -0.85
CA ARG A 203 -7.20 18.61 -0.22
C ARG A 203 -5.81 18.36 -0.80
N LEU A 204 -5.40 17.11 -1.01
CA LEU A 204 -4.09 16.80 -1.60
C LEU A 204 -3.91 17.44 -2.98
N ILE A 205 -4.93 17.34 -3.84
CA ILE A 205 -4.88 17.91 -5.19
C ILE A 205 -4.99 19.44 -5.15
N HIS A 206 -6.00 19.99 -4.48
CA HIS A 206 -6.34 21.40 -4.60
C HIS A 206 -5.54 22.31 -3.66
N ASN A 207 -5.22 21.84 -2.46
CA ASN A 207 -4.51 22.63 -1.44
C ASN A 207 -3.02 22.28 -1.43
N ASP A 208 -2.68 20.99 -1.31
CA ASP A 208 -1.29 20.54 -1.21
C ASP A 208 -0.56 20.46 -2.56
N LYS A 209 -1.29 20.69 -3.66
CA LYS A 209 -0.76 20.74 -5.04
C LYS A 209 -0.09 19.44 -5.49
N VAL A 210 -0.54 18.30 -4.96
CA VAL A 210 -0.23 16.99 -5.55
C VAL A 210 -0.78 16.97 -6.98
N LYS A 211 0.03 16.58 -7.96
CA LYS A 211 -0.33 16.72 -9.37
C LYS A 211 -1.37 15.71 -9.81
N ALA A 212 -1.27 14.48 -9.31
CA ALA A 212 -2.28 13.44 -9.54
C ALA A 212 -2.26 12.38 -8.44
N ILE A 213 -3.42 11.76 -8.24
CA ILE A 213 -3.58 10.53 -7.45
C ILE A 213 -3.83 9.39 -8.43
N LEU A 214 -2.91 8.42 -8.46
CA LEU A 214 -2.99 7.22 -9.27
C LEU A 214 -3.72 6.14 -8.47
N LEU A 215 -4.99 5.93 -8.81
CA LEU A 215 -5.87 5.01 -8.11
C LEU A 215 -6.00 3.69 -8.87
N SER A 216 -5.59 2.59 -8.23
CA SER A 216 -5.89 1.22 -8.65
C SER A 216 -6.93 0.63 -7.70
N GLU A 217 -8.13 0.35 -8.20
CA GLU A 217 -9.20 -0.27 -7.42
C GLU A 217 -9.95 -1.35 -8.21
N ARG A 218 -10.57 -2.29 -7.48
CA ARG A 218 -11.37 -3.40 -8.05
C ARG A 218 -12.85 -3.32 -7.66
N GLY A 219 -13.38 -2.12 -7.44
CA GLY A 219 -14.78 -1.91 -7.05
C GLY A 219 -15.72 -1.85 -8.25
N GLU A 220 -16.79 -2.65 -8.26
CA GLU A 220 -17.80 -2.70 -9.34
C GLU A 220 -18.52 -1.36 -9.59
N LYS A 221 -18.53 -0.44 -8.62
CA LYS A 221 -19.32 0.79 -8.67
C LYS A 221 -18.52 2.09 -8.67
N MET A 222 -17.19 2.02 -8.71
CA MET A 222 -16.29 3.19 -8.79
C MET A 222 -16.66 4.33 -7.85
N LYS A 223 -17.10 3.97 -6.64
CA LYS A 223 -17.73 4.92 -5.73
C LYS A 223 -16.76 6.06 -5.39
N ALA A 224 -15.47 5.77 -5.27
CA ALA A 224 -14.44 6.77 -5.03
C ALA A 224 -14.33 7.79 -6.18
N ALA A 225 -14.31 7.34 -7.44
CA ALA A 225 -14.25 8.22 -8.61
C ALA A 225 -15.46 9.16 -8.67
N ASN A 226 -16.68 8.62 -8.53
CA ASN A 226 -17.90 9.42 -8.59
C ASN A 226 -17.96 10.45 -7.45
N MET A 227 -17.62 10.04 -6.22
CA MET A 227 -17.55 10.95 -5.08
C MET A 227 -16.50 12.04 -5.27
N PHE A 228 -15.38 11.75 -5.93
CA PHE A 228 -14.36 12.74 -6.23
C PHE A 228 -14.82 13.75 -7.29
N GLU A 229 -15.54 13.29 -8.32
CA GLU A 229 -16.17 14.15 -9.33
C GLU A 229 -17.23 15.08 -8.69
N GLU A 230 -18.03 14.57 -7.75
CA GLU A 230 -19.01 15.36 -6.97
C GLU A 230 -18.36 16.47 -6.12
N LEU A 231 -17.12 16.26 -5.67
CA LEU A 231 -16.32 17.27 -4.96
C LEU A 231 -15.64 18.29 -5.91
N GLY A 232 -15.91 18.23 -7.21
CA GLY A 232 -15.32 19.11 -8.23
C GLY A 232 -13.96 18.64 -8.75
N GLY A 233 -13.54 17.42 -8.40
CA GLY A 233 -12.32 16.81 -8.92
C GLY A 233 -12.47 16.30 -10.35
N ALA A 234 -11.37 16.24 -11.10
CA ALA A 234 -11.35 15.63 -12.43
C ALA A 234 -10.85 14.18 -12.35
N VAL A 235 -11.57 13.24 -12.97
CA VAL A 235 -11.19 11.82 -13.04
C VAL A 235 -10.95 11.40 -14.48
N THR A 236 -9.76 10.84 -14.75
CA THR A 236 -9.46 10.19 -16.03
C THR A 236 -9.47 8.68 -15.86
N ARG A 237 -10.45 8.02 -16.48
CA ARG A 237 -10.56 6.55 -16.49
C ARG A 237 -9.58 5.98 -17.51
N LEU A 238 -8.66 5.13 -17.04
CA LEU A 238 -7.54 4.60 -17.86
C LEU A 238 -7.85 3.25 -18.53
N ILE A 239 -8.92 2.59 -18.10
CA ILE A 239 -9.43 1.35 -18.67
C ILE A 239 -10.90 1.60 -19.01
N ASP A 240 -11.39 1.01 -20.10
CA ASP A 240 -12.83 0.95 -20.32
C ASP A 240 -13.46 0.08 -19.25
N GLN A 241 -14.39 0.67 -18.50
CA GLN A 241 -15.07 0.03 -17.39
C GLN A 241 -16.48 -0.44 -17.77
N SER A 242 -16.84 -0.35 -19.05
CA SER A 242 -18.13 -0.79 -19.59
C SER A 242 -18.33 -2.31 -19.52
N TYR A 243 -17.25 -3.10 -19.44
CA TYR A 243 -17.25 -4.57 -19.36
C TYR A 243 -17.41 -5.14 -17.93
N GLY A 244 -17.86 -4.32 -16.97
CA GLY A 244 -18.31 -4.78 -15.64
C GLY A 244 -19.83 -4.92 -15.51
N LYS A 245 -20.58 -4.91 -16.62
CA LYS A 245 -22.00 -5.29 -16.71
C LYS A 245 -22.15 -6.76 -17.08
#